data_AF-A0A3D1DDZ0-F1
#
_entry.id   AF-A0A3D1DDZ0-F1
#
_cell.length_a   1.000
_cell.length_b   1.000
_cell.length_c   1.000
_cell.angle_alpha   90.00
_cell.angle_beta   90.00
_cell.angle_gamma   90.00
#
_symmetry.space_group_name_H-M   'P 1'
#
loop_
_entity.id
_entity.type
_entity.pdbx_description
1 polymer ?
#
loop_
_entity_poly.entity_id
_entity_poly.type
_entity_poly.pdbx_seq_one_letter_code
_entity_poly.pdbx_strand_id
1 'polypeptide(L)' 'LLDDTLVVAVGEFGRSPRINKNTGRDHWPAVGGGVLAGGGLSHGRTIGGTDRQGGS' A
#
# COMPACT_ATOMS: atom_id res chain seq x y z
N LEU A 1 -14.34 -17.49 12.05
CA LEU A 1 -14.39 -16.80 10.74
C LEU A 1 -13.24 -15.81 10.61
N LEU A 2 -13.17 -14.72 11.38
CA LEU A 2 -12.00 -13.82 11.27
C LEU A 2 -10.75 -14.32 12.02
N ASP A 3 -10.91 -15.24 12.99
CA ASP A 3 -9.76 -15.87 13.66
C ASP A 3 -8.97 -16.79 12.73
N ASP A 4 -9.61 -17.33 11.70
CA ASP A 4 -9.07 -18.33 10.77
C ASP A 4 -9.10 -17.88 9.29
N THR A 5 -9.71 -16.73 8.99
CA THR A 5 -9.75 -16.17 7.62
C THR A 5 -8.99 -14.85 7.56
N LEU A 6 -8.03 -14.78 6.64
CA LEU A 6 -7.31 -13.55 6.31
C LEU A 6 -8.01 -12.80 5.19
N VAL A 7 -8.32 -11.54 5.42
CA VAL A 7 -8.76 -10.59 4.39
C VAL A 7 -7.56 -9.80 3.90
N VAL A 8 -7.39 -9.76 2.58
CA VAL A 8 -6.28 -9.08 1.90
C VAL A 8 -6.87 -8.03 0.97
N ALA A 9 -6.54 -6.76 1.21
CA ALA A 9 -6.89 -5.65 0.33
C ALA A 9 -5.61 -4.94 -0.12
N VAL A 10 -5.17 -5.23 -1.34
CA VAL A 10 -3.91 -4.71 -1.91
C VAL A 10 -4.19 -3.95 -3.21
N GLY A 11 -3.41 -2.90 -3.45
CA GLY A 11 -3.34 -2.24 -4.75
C GLY A 11 -2.25 -2.87 -5.62
N GLU A 12 -2.47 -2.91 -6.93
CA GLU A 12 -1.49 -3.43 -7.91
C GLU A 12 -0.39 -2.39 -8.21
N PHE A 13 -0.77 -1.11 -8.29
CA PHE A 13 0.14 -0.02 -8.66
C PHE A 13 -0.14 1.27 -7.88
N GLY A 14 0.93 2.04 -7.63
CA GLY A 14 0.85 3.38 -7.06
C GLY A 14 0.66 4.47 -8.11
N ARG A 15 0.48 5.70 -7.61
CA ARG A 15 0.49 6.93 -8.41
C ARG A 15 1.59 7.85 -7.91
N SER A 16 2.29 8.51 -8.83
CA SER A 16 3.42 9.39 -8.48
C SER A 16 2.98 10.40 -7.41
N PRO A 17 3.80 10.68 -6.38
CA PRO A 17 3.43 11.63 -5.33
C PRO A 17 3.40 13.08 -5.82
N ARG A 18 4.03 13.37 -6.96
CA ARG A 18 4.00 14.66 -7.65
C ARG A 18 3.04 14.64 -8.84
N ILE A 19 2.40 15.79 -9.08
CA ILE A 19 1.58 16.03 -10.26
C ILE A 19 2.48 16.19 -11.49
N ASN A 20 2.13 15.53 -12.58
CA ASN A 20 2.85 15.59 -13.84
C ASN A 20 2.46 16.85 -14.65
N LYS A 21 3.12 17.06 -15.80
CA LYS A 21 2.88 18.24 -16.67
C LYS A 21 1.47 18.31 -17.25
N ASN A 22 0.73 17.19 -17.22
CA ASN A 22 -0.62 17.07 -17.75
C ASN A 22 -1.68 17.12 -16.64
N THR A 23 -1.34 17.63 -15.45
CA THR A 23 -2.25 17.75 -14.29
C THR A 23 -2.71 16.40 -13.73
N GLY A 24 -2.02 15.30 -14.07
CA GLY A 24 -2.30 13.95 -13.57
C GLY A 24 -1.22 13.41 -12.63
N ARG A 25 -1.30 12.12 -12.29
CA ARG A 25 -0.24 11.37 -11.61
C ARG A 25 0.17 10.17 -12.46
N ASP A 26 1.47 9.96 -12.59
CA ASP A 26 2.02 8.89 -13.41
C ASP A 26 1.86 7.53 -12.72
N HIS A 27 2.03 6.47 -13.50
CA HIS A 27 2.15 5.11 -12.98
C HIS A 27 3.43 5.00 -12.13
N TRP A 28 3.30 4.45 -10.92
CA TRP A 28 4.39 4.42 -9.94
C TRP A 28 4.59 3.01 -9.36
N PRO A 29 5.54 2.21 -9.90
CA PRO A 29 5.79 0.83 -9.48
C PRO A 29 6.74 0.72 -8.28
N ALA A 30 7.38 1.83 -7.87
CA ALA A 30 8.38 1.81 -6.81
C ALA A 30 7.81 1.43 -5.43
N VAL A 31 6.51 1.68 -5.21
CA VAL A 31 5.83 1.43 -3.94
C VAL A 31 4.43 0.92 -4.20
N GLY A 32 4.08 -0.16 -3.49
CA GLY A 32 2.71 -0.65 -3.34
C GLY A 32 2.23 -0.53 -1.90
N GLY A 33 0.94 -0.77 -1.69
CA GLY A 33 0.33 -0.71 -0.36
C GLY A 33 -0.88 -1.62 -0.26
N GLY A 34 -1.18 -2.03 0.97
CA GLY A 34 -2.35 -2.84 1.26
C GLY A 34 -2.58 -2.98 2.75
N VAL A 35 -3.74 -3.55 3.09
CA VAL A 35 -4.17 -3.83 4.46
C VAL A 35 -4.47 -5.32 4.58
N LEU A 36 -4.02 -5.89 5.69
CA LEU A 36 -4.27 -7.26 6.10
C LEU A 36 -5.08 -7.25 7.40
N ALA A 37 -6.15 -8.05 7.48
CA ALA A 37 -7.00 -8.15 8.66
C ALA A 37 -7.54 -9.58 8.86
N GLY A 38 -7.78 -9.98 10.11
CA GLY A 38 -8.17 -11.35 10.45
C GLY A 38 -6.99 -12.33 10.47
N GLY A 39 -7.28 -13.62 10.27
CA GLY A 39 -6.32 -14.73 10.21
C GLY A 39 -5.54 -14.98 11.50
N GLY A 40 -6.05 -14.51 12.65
CA GLY A 40 -5.37 -14.64 13.93
C GLY A 40 -4.05 -13.84 14.03
N LEU A 41 -3.82 -12.88 13.14
CA LEU A 41 -2.62 -12.04 13.17
C LEU A 41 -2.59 -11.14 14.41
N SER A 42 -1.39 -10.77 14.85
CA SER A 42 -1.23 -9.64 15.79
C SER A 42 -1.38 -8.33 15.03
N HIS A 43 -2.60 -7.78 15.03
CA HIS A 43 -2.95 -6.54 14.32
C HIS A 43 -2.34 -5.29 14.96
N GLY A 44 -2.60 -4.11 14.37
CA GLY A 44 -2.12 -2.82 14.90
C GLY A 44 -0.67 -2.47 14.55
N ARG A 45 -0.09 -3.16 13.57
CA ARG A 45 1.29 -2.95 13.12
C ARG A 45 1.34 -2.32 11.73
N THR A 46 2.30 -1.43 11.53
CA THR A 46 2.73 -0.97 10.22
C THR A 46 4.04 -1.69 9.86
N ILE A 47 4.11 -2.25 8.66
CA ILE A 47 5.29 -2.95 8.16
C ILE A 47 5.65 -2.33 6.81
N GLY A 48 6.92 -1.93 6.66
CA GLY A 48 7.38 -1.16 5.51
C GLY A 48 7.19 0.34 5.70
N GLY A 49 7.67 1.10 4.72
CA GLY A 49 7.62 2.56 4.68
C GLY A 49 8.26 3.07 3.40
N THR A 50 8.12 4.37 3.18
CA THR A 50 8.70 5.05 2.01
C THR A 50 9.50 6.26 2.44
N ASP A 51 10.41 6.70 1.57
CA ASP A 51 11.05 8.01 1.70
C ASP A 51 10.06 9.16 1.42
N ARG A 52 10.57 10.41 1.52
CA ARG A 52 9.78 11.62 1.24
C ARG A 52 9.28 11.70 -0.21
N GLN A 53 9.89 10.95 -1.13
CA GLN A 53 9.55 10.93 -2.55
C GLN A 53 8.65 9.76 -2.92
N GLY A 54 8.14 8.99 -1.95
CA GLY A 54 7.30 7.83 -2.21
C GLY A 54 8.05 6.68 -2.89
N GLY A 55 9.34 6.54 -2.60
CA GLY A 55 10.20 5.41 -2.97
C GLY A 55 10.82 4.76 -1.72
N SER A 56 12.03 4.21 -1.85
CA SER A 56 12.80 3.59 -0.76
C SER A 56 13.86 4.52 -0.18
#